data_AF-A0A920SB29-F1
#
_entry.id   AF-A0A920SB29-F1
#
_cell.length_a   1.000
_cell.length_b   1.000
_cell.length_c   1.000
_cell.angle_alpha   90.00
_cell.angle_beta   90.00
_cell.angle_gamma   90.00
#
_symmetry.space_group_name_H-M   'P 1'
#
loop_
_entity.id
_entity.type
_entity.pdbx_description
1 polymer ?
#
loop_
_entity_poly.entity_id
_entity_poly.type
_entity_poly.pdbx_seq_one_letter_code
_entity_poly.pdbx_strand_id
1 'polypeptide(L)'
;MTPRERWKALATDSGAKYDKVVELNAADIEPHVTWGTPPGMVAPISGKIPDPADSEDENAKDAITRALEYMDLKPGMAIQDIKLDRVFFGACTNSRLDDIRAAAEVVKGKKVHDDVYAMMVPGSAKIKKEAEDEGLDKILIEAGVDWRVAGCSMCLGMNPDILKPGERCASTSNRNFEGRQGKGGRTHLVSPAMAAAAAVAGHFVDVRDL
;
A
#
# COMPACT_ATOMS: atom_id res chain seq x y z
N MET A 1 -28.75 -1.27 26.69
CA MET A 1 -28.02 -0.76 25.52
C MET A 1 -26.54 -1.15 25.64
N THR A 2 -26.08 -2.08 24.80
CA THR A 2 -24.67 -2.49 24.68
C THR A 2 -23.80 -1.33 24.17
N PRO A 3 -22.46 -1.38 24.31
CA PRO A 3 -21.58 -0.37 23.72
C PRO A 3 -21.80 -0.17 22.21
N ARG A 4 -22.07 -1.27 21.48
CA ARG A 4 -22.38 -1.22 20.04
C ARG A 4 -23.68 -0.47 19.75
N GLU A 5 -24.71 -0.70 20.55
CA GLU A 5 -26.00 0.00 20.39
C GLU A 5 -25.88 1.48 20.75
N ARG A 6 -25.10 1.83 21.80
CA ARG A 6 -24.77 3.24 22.14
C ARG A 6 -24.06 3.95 21.00
N TRP A 7 -23.08 3.30 20.38
CA TRP A 7 -22.39 3.86 19.23
C TRP A 7 -23.34 4.06 18.04
N LYS A 8 -24.15 3.05 17.71
CA LYS A 8 -25.14 3.15 16.62
C LYS A 8 -26.17 4.25 16.84
N ALA A 9 -26.50 4.58 18.09
CA ALA A 9 -27.42 5.67 18.42
C ALA A 9 -26.85 7.07 18.17
N LEU A 10 -25.54 7.20 17.87
CA LEU A 10 -24.90 8.46 17.46
C LEU A 10 -24.94 8.69 15.93
N ALA A 11 -25.77 7.93 15.20
CA ALA A 11 -25.97 8.12 13.78
C ALA A 11 -26.52 9.52 13.49
N THR A 12 -26.18 10.07 12.32
CA THR A 12 -26.69 11.36 11.89
C THR A 12 -28.22 11.37 11.82
N ASP A 13 -28.83 12.45 12.28
CA ASP A 13 -30.28 12.62 12.24
C ASP A 13 -30.83 12.57 10.81
N SER A 14 -32.03 11.99 10.67
CA SER A 14 -32.75 11.98 9.40
C SER A 14 -33.00 13.42 8.90
N GLY A 15 -32.69 13.69 7.63
CA GLY A 15 -32.85 15.02 7.03
C GLY A 15 -31.69 15.98 7.28
N ALA A 16 -30.58 15.52 7.87
CA ALA A 16 -29.35 16.29 7.95
C ALA A 16 -28.90 16.75 6.55
N LYS A 17 -28.39 17.98 6.48
CA LYS A 17 -27.90 18.60 5.24
C LYS A 17 -26.38 18.57 5.22
N TYR A 18 -25.82 18.38 4.04
CA TYR A 18 -24.39 18.38 3.77
C TYR A 18 -24.09 19.44 2.71
N ASP A 19 -22.94 20.11 2.80
CA ASP A 19 -22.52 21.10 1.80
C ASP A 19 -22.27 20.46 0.42
N LYS A 20 -21.86 19.19 0.42
CA LYS A 20 -21.64 18.38 -0.78
C LYS A 20 -21.90 16.90 -0.48
N VAL A 21 -22.54 16.21 -1.42
CA VAL A 21 -22.70 14.75 -1.40
C VAL A 21 -21.96 14.18 -2.59
N VAL A 22 -21.14 13.14 -2.34
CA VAL A 22 -20.42 12.38 -3.37
C VAL A 22 -20.75 10.91 -3.14
N GLU A 23 -21.36 10.27 -4.12
CA GLU A 23 -21.73 8.86 -4.07
C GLU A 23 -20.74 8.04 -4.89
N LEU A 24 -20.22 6.97 -4.28
CA LEU A 24 -19.25 6.07 -4.89
C LEU A 24 -19.80 4.64 -4.80
N ASN A 25 -19.88 3.96 -5.93
CA ASN A 25 -20.20 2.55 -5.96
C ASN A 25 -18.91 1.73 -5.80
N ALA A 26 -18.80 1.00 -4.68
CA ALA A 26 -17.60 0.22 -4.37
C ALA A 26 -17.29 -0.85 -5.42
N ALA A 27 -18.30 -1.35 -6.14
CA ALA A 27 -18.11 -2.35 -7.20
C ALA A 27 -17.35 -1.81 -8.42
N ASP A 28 -17.34 -0.49 -8.62
CA ASP A 28 -16.66 0.16 -9.75
C ASP A 28 -15.18 0.46 -9.42
N ILE A 29 -14.74 0.22 -8.18
CA ILE A 29 -13.39 0.52 -7.71
C ILE A 29 -12.52 -0.72 -7.85
N GLU A 30 -11.68 -0.75 -8.87
CA GLU A 30 -10.64 -1.76 -9.00
C GLU A 30 -9.42 -1.48 -8.10
N PRO A 31 -8.44 -2.40 -7.98
CA PRO A 31 -7.23 -2.13 -7.20
C PRO A 31 -6.46 -0.92 -7.73
N HIS A 32 -5.95 -0.09 -6.82
CA HIS A 32 -5.24 1.15 -7.16
C HIS A 32 -3.83 1.16 -6.57
N VAL A 33 -2.95 1.91 -7.22
CA VAL A 33 -1.55 2.13 -6.84
C VAL A 33 -1.24 3.61 -6.93
N THR A 34 -0.60 4.19 -5.91
CA THR A 34 -0.05 5.55 -6.08
C THR A 34 1.16 5.49 -6.99
N TRP A 35 1.20 6.28 -8.07
CA TRP A 35 2.34 6.34 -8.97
C TRP A 35 3.31 7.49 -8.65
N GLY A 36 2.81 8.56 -8.02
CA GLY A 36 3.58 9.77 -7.72
C GLY A 36 4.04 9.87 -6.26
N THR A 37 4.30 11.10 -5.81
CA THR A 37 4.86 11.38 -4.47
C THR A 37 3.82 11.73 -3.39
N PRO A 38 2.66 12.37 -3.66
CA PRO A 38 1.58 12.47 -2.67
C PRO A 38 0.56 11.32 -2.81
N PRO A 39 -0.23 11.02 -1.75
CA PRO A 39 -1.26 9.98 -1.81
C PRO A 39 -2.36 10.19 -2.85
N GLY A 40 -2.55 11.44 -3.32
CA GLY A 40 -3.54 11.77 -4.35
C GLY A 40 -3.13 11.43 -5.79
N MET A 41 -1.84 11.14 -6.04
CA MET A 41 -1.36 10.73 -7.35
C MET A 41 -1.51 9.22 -7.51
N VAL A 42 -2.73 8.81 -7.84
CA VAL A 42 -3.18 7.42 -7.89
C VAL A 42 -3.66 7.04 -9.30
N ALA A 43 -3.44 5.79 -9.67
CA ALA A 43 -3.98 5.20 -10.89
C ALA A 43 -4.53 3.80 -10.59
N PRO A 44 -5.53 3.33 -11.35
CA PRO A 44 -5.92 1.93 -11.32
C PRO A 44 -4.74 1.02 -11.72
N ILE A 45 -4.74 -0.22 -11.24
CA ILE A 45 -3.74 -1.24 -11.60
C ILE A 45 -3.73 -1.55 -13.10
N SER A 46 -4.88 -1.41 -13.77
CA SER A 46 -5.02 -1.56 -15.23
C SER A 46 -4.48 -0.35 -16.02
N GLY A 47 -4.18 0.75 -15.32
CA GLY A 47 -3.86 2.04 -15.89
C GLY A 47 -2.40 2.24 -16.28
N LYS A 48 -2.09 3.48 -16.65
CA LYS A 48 -0.76 3.94 -17.07
C LYS A 48 -0.32 5.16 -16.28
N ILE A 49 0.98 5.39 -16.26
CA ILE A 49 1.58 6.62 -15.76
C ILE A 49 1.09 7.81 -16.59
N PRO A 50 0.57 8.88 -15.97
CA PRO A 50 0.06 10.03 -16.71
C PRO A 50 1.19 10.77 -17.43
N ASP A 51 0.87 11.33 -18.59
CA ASP A 51 1.77 12.22 -19.31
C ASP A 51 1.53 13.68 -18.89
N PRO A 52 2.55 14.43 -18.47
CA PRO A 52 2.42 15.87 -18.25
C PRO A 52 1.83 16.60 -19.46
N ALA A 53 2.09 16.15 -20.69
CA ALA A 53 1.56 16.76 -21.90
C ALA A 53 0.02 16.71 -22.01
N ASP A 54 -0.64 15.78 -21.31
CA ASP A 54 -2.10 15.61 -21.33
C ASP A 54 -2.84 16.54 -20.36
N SER A 55 -2.14 17.24 -19.48
CA SER A 55 -2.74 18.21 -18.55
C SER A 55 -2.90 19.58 -19.21
N GLU A 56 -4.02 20.27 -19.01
CA GLU A 56 -4.20 21.67 -19.41
C GLU A 56 -3.76 22.66 -18.31
N ASP A 57 -3.65 22.20 -17.06
CA ASP A 57 -3.20 23.00 -15.91
C ASP A 57 -1.67 22.93 -15.77
N GLU A 58 -1.00 24.07 -15.94
CA GLU A 58 0.47 24.20 -15.81
C GLU A 58 0.98 23.77 -14.44
N ASN A 59 0.24 24.04 -13.35
CA ASN A 59 0.66 23.58 -12.02
C ASN A 59 0.62 22.05 -11.92
N ALA A 60 -0.38 21.42 -12.55
CA ALA A 60 -0.47 19.98 -12.61
C ALA A 60 0.63 19.39 -13.50
N LYS A 61 0.99 20.03 -14.63
CA LYS A 61 2.13 19.63 -15.47
C LYS A 61 3.43 19.60 -14.67
N ASP A 62 3.72 20.67 -13.94
CA ASP A 62 4.92 20.79 -13.10
C ASP A 62 4.92 19.74 -11.99
N ALA A 63 3.77 19.53 -11.33
CA ALA A 63 3.64 18.53 -10.27
C ALA A 63 3.85 17.09 -10.78
N ILE A 64 3.25 16.75 -11.93
CA ILE A 64 3.43 15.43 -12.56
C ILE A 64 4.89 15.27 -12.96
N THR A 65 5.48 16.24 -13.67
CA THR A 65 6.87 16.18 -14.13
C THR A 65 7.85 15.89 -12.99
N ARG A 66 7.75 16.65 -11.89
CA ARG A 66 8.58 16.46 -10.70
C ARG A 66 8.37 15.10 -10.04
N ALA A 67 7.11 14.64 -9.96
CA ALA A 67 6.81 13.32 -9.43
C ALA A 67 7.42 12.21 -10.29
N LEU A 68 7.37 12.32 -11.62
CA LEU A 68 7.97 11.36 -12.55
C LEU A 68 9.50 11.33 -12.44
N GLU A 69 10.13 12.50 -12.32
CA GLU A 69 11.58 12.61 -12.10
C GLU A 69 12.00 11.92 -10.78
N TYR A 70 11.30 12.20 -9.68
CA TYR A 70 11.60 11.59 -8.39
C TYR A 70 11.37 10.07 -8.40
N MET A 71 10.21 9.67 -8.93
CA MET A 71 9.79 8.27 -8.96
C MET A 71 10.47 7.49 -10.08
N ASP A 72 11.21 8.13 -10.99
CA ASP A 72 11.88 7.51 -12.14
C ASP A 72 10.92 6.63 -12.94
N LEU A 73 9.85 7.27 -13.39
CA LEU A 73 8.78 6.67 -14.17
C LEU A 73 8.67 7.40 -15.50
N LYS A 74 8.26 6.66 -16.54
CA LYS A 74 8.07 7.22 -17.88
C LYS A 74 6.59 7.43 -18.14
N PRO A 75 6.19 8.55 -18.77
CA PRO A 75 4.83 8.72 -19.28
C PRO A 75 4.36 7.51 -20.10
N GLY A 76 3.11 7.09 -19.91
CA GLY A 76 2.50 5.99 -20.66
C GLY A 76 2.96 4.57 -20.27
N MET A 77 3.94 4.43 -19.37
CA MET A 77 4.31 3.13 -18.78
C MET A 77 3.10 2.51 -18.07
N ALA A 78 2.86 1.20 -18.21
CA ALA A 78 1.79 0.54 -17.48
C ALA A 78 2.15 0.46 -15.99
N ILE A 79 1.17 0.59 -15.09
CA ILE A 79 1.40 0.44 -13.65
C ILE A 79 2.01 -0.93 -13.34
N GLN A 80 1.59 -1.95 -14.08
CA GLN A 80 2.08 -3.32 -13.91
C GLN A 80 3.54 -3.51 -14.34
N ASP A 81 4.12 -2.61 -15.14
CA ASP A 81 5.53 -2.72 -15.56
C ASP A 81 6.53 -2.22 -14.48
N ILE A 82 6.02 -1.65 -13.39
CA ILE A 82 6.85 -1.07 -12.32
C ILE A 82 7.42 -2.20 -11.46
N LYS A 83 8.73 -2.42 -11.57
CA LYS A 83 9.50 -3.38 -10.76
C LYS A 83 9.76 -2.88 -9.36
N LEU A 84 9.80 -3.79 -8.39
CA LEU A 84 9.96 -3.50 -6.98
C LEU A 84 11.29 -4.05 -6.44
N ASP A 85 11.89 -3.34 -5.51
CA ASP A 85 13.02 -3.84 -4.72
C ASP A 85 12.54 -4.32 -3.34
N ARG A 86 11.48 -3.69 -2.81
CA ARG A 86 10.98 -3.94 -1.46
C ARG A 86 9.47 -3.99 -1.39
N VAL A 87 8.97 -4.78 -0.45
CA VAL A 87 7.57 -4.77 -0.05
C VAL A 87 7.46 -4.63 1.46
N PHE A 88 6.61 -3.70 1.89
CA PHE A 88 6.37 -3.39 3.29
C PHE A 88 4.91 -3.57 3.64
N PHE A 89 4.62 -4.61 4.40
CA PHE A 89 3.34 -4.79 5.07
C PHE A 89 3.47 -4.20 6.47
N GLY A 90 2.87 -3.04 6.68
CA GLY A 90 3.09 -2.29 7.90
C GLY A 90 2.32 -0.98 7.97
N ALA A 91 2.43 -0.37 9.15
CA ALA A 91 1.69 0.77 9.70
C ALA A 91 0.42 0.40 10.46
N CYS A 92 0.10 1.21 11.46
CA CYS A 92 -1.17 1.16 12.19
C CYS A 92 -2.42 1.18 11.29
N THR A 93 -2.28 1.62 10.03
CA THR A 93 -3.35 1.68 9.04
C THR A 93 -3.78 0.30 8.52
N ASN A 94 -2.83 -0.57 8.14
CA ASN A 94 -3.08 -1.77 7.32
C ASN A 94 -2.26 -2.98 7.79
N SER A 95 -2.16 -3.17 9.11
CA SER A 95 -1.50 -4.33 9.73
C SER A 95 -2.33 -4.88 10.89
N ARG A 96 -3.65 -4.91 10.67
CA ARG A 96 -4.62 -5.61 11.53
C ARG A 96 -4.61 -7.09 11.17
N LEU A 97 -5.28 -7.89 11.99
CA LEU A 97 -5.31 -9.35 11.80
C LEU A 97 -5.86 -9.72 10.42
N ASP A 98 -6.94 -9.07 9.96
CA ASP A 98 -7.52 -9.31 8.64
C ASP A 98 -6.61 -8.90 7.48
N ASP A 99 -5.78 -7.86 7.66
CA ASP A 99 -4.78 -7.46 6.67
C ASP A 99 -3.68 -8.54 6.53
N ILE A 100 -3.25 -9.11 7.66
CA ILE A 100 -2.25 -10.19 7.70
C ILE A 100 -2.83 -11.47 7.08
N ARG A 101 -4.09 -11.80 7.37
CA ARG A 101 -4.80 -12.93 6.74
C ARG A 101 -4.88 -12.76 5.22
N ALA A 102 -5.25 -11.58 4.74
CA ALA A 102 -5.32 -11.29 3.32
C ALA A 102 -3.95 -11.45 2.62
N ALA A 103 -2.88 -10.95 3.24
CA ALA A 103 -1.53 -11.14 2.70
C ALA A 103 -1.09 -12.62 2.73
N ALA A 104 -1.36 -13.33 3.83
CA ALA A 104 -1.02 -14.74 3.98
C ALA A 104 -1.72 -15.63 2.95
N GLU A 105 -3.00 -15.37 2.66
CA GLU A 105 -3.76 -16.13 1.65
C GLU A 105 -3.13 -15.98 0.26
N VAL A 106 -2.71 -14.78 -0.11
CA VAL A 106 -2.10 -14.51 -1.42
C VAL A 106 -0.75 -15.21 -1.59
N VAL A 107 0.10 -15.23 -0.55
CA VAL A 107 1.46 -15.81 -0.62
C VAL A 107 1.51 -17.30 -0.31
N LYS A 108 0.42 -17.90 0.16
CA LYS A 108 0.38 -19.31 0.58
C LYS A 108 0.83 -20.25 -0.53
N GLY A 109 1.85 -21.06 -0.25
CA GLY A 109 2.43 -21.99 -1.23
C GLY A 109 3.25 -21.32 -2.35
N LYS A 110 3.46 -20.00 -2.28
CA LYS A 110 4.28 -19.22 -3.23
C LYS A 110 5.56 -18.75 -2.52
N LYS A 111 6.50 -18.16 -3.26
CA LYS A 111 7.72 -17.54 -2.72
C LYS A 111 7.79 -16.08 -3.19
N VAL A 112 8.32 -15.22 -2.33
CA VAL A 112 8.71 -13.86 -2.68
C VAL A 112 9.75 -13.92 -3.81
N HIS A 113 9.64 -13.01 -4.77
CA HIS A 113 10.55 -12.91 -5.90
C HIS A 113 12.00 -12.67 -5.43
N ASP A 114 12.98 -13.28 -6.08
CA ASP A 114 14.40 -13.26 -5.64
C ASP A 114 14.98 -11.83 -5.52
N ASP A 115 14.52 -10.92 -6.39
CA ASP A 115 14.92 -9.50 -6.38
C ASP A 115 14.18 -8.64 -5.35
N VAL A 116 13.18 -9.20 -4.63
CA VAL A 116 12.34 -8.46 -3.68
C VAL A 116 12.65 -8.83 -2.25
N TYR A 117 12.88 -7.81 -1.42
CA TYR A 117 12.88 -7.96 0.03
C TYR A 117 11.53 -7.56 0.62
N ALA A 118 10.77 -8.54 1.11
CA ALA A 118 9.46 -8.34 1.73
C ALA A 118 9.54 -8.43 3.26
N MET A 119 8.90 -7.49 3.96
CA MET A 119 8.81 -7.52 5.43
C MET A 119 7.40 -7.23 5.93
N MET A 120 7.00 -7.92 7.01
CA MET A 120 5.70 -7.78 7.66
C MET A 120 5.87 -7.34 9.11
N VAL A 121 5.26 -6.21 9.44
CA VAL A 121 5.33 -5.55 10.74
C VAL A 121 3.92 -5.45 11.32
N PRO A 122 3.55 -6.30 12.29
CA PRO A 122 2.22 -6.27 12.88
C PRO A 122 1.89 -4.94 13.57
N GLY A 123 0.63 -4.51 13.49
CA GLY A 123 0.21 -3.21 14.03
C GLY A 123 0.24 -3.11 15.56
N SER A 124 0.28 -4.24 16.27
CA SER A 124 0.47 -4.29 17.73
C SER A 124 0.97 -5.67 18.18
N ALA A 125 1.49 -5.76 19.40
CA ALA A 125 1.88 -7.04 20.00
C ALA A 125 0.69 -8.02 20.12
N LYS A 126 -0.53 -7.50 20.35
CA LYS A 126 -1.75 -8.32 20.38
C LYS A 126 -2.04 -8.93 19.00
N ILE A 127 -2.02 -8.13 17.94
CA ILE A 127 -2.25 -8.62 16.57
C ILE A 127 -1.17 -9.62 16.16
N LYS A 128 0.10 -9.36 16.51
CA LYS A 128 1.20 -10.30 16.27
C LYS A 128 0.90 -11.66 16.90
N LYS A 129 0.53 -11.66 18.18
CA LYS A 129 0.17 -12.88 18.90
C LYS A 129 -1.01 -13.61 18.27
N GLU A 130 -2.08 -12.89 17.92
CA GLU A 130 -3.26 -13.49 17.27
C GLU A 130 -2.89 -14.12 15.90
N ALA A 131 -2.04 -13.46 15.12
CA ALA A 131 -1.55 -13.99 13.85
C ALA A 131 -0.68 -15.25 14.02
N GLU A 132 0.15 -15.30 15.07
CA GLU A 132 0.97 -16.46 15.42
C GLU A 132 0.12 -17.63 15.94
N ASP A 133 -0.89 -17.34 16.76
CA ASP A 133 -1.85 -18.31 17.26
C ASP A 133 -2.65 -18.95 16.09
N GLU A 134 -2.86 -18.22 14.99
CA GLU A 134 -3.44 -18.72 13.72
C GLU A 134 -2.43 -19.35 12.76
N GLY A 135 -1.12 -19.25 13.02
CA GLY A 135 -0.06 -19.75 12.16
C GLY A 135 0.16 -18.95 10.87
N LEU A 136 -0.33 -17.70 10.81
CA LEU A 136 -0.15 -16.81 9.64
C LEU A 136 1.32 -16.41 9.47
N ASP A 137 2.05 -16.27 10.58
CA ASP A 137 3.48 -16.02 10.60
C ASP A 137 4.25 -17.10 9.84
N LYS A 138 3.89 -18.37 10.02
CA LYS A 138 4.54 -19.50 9.35
C LYS A 138 4.33 -19.45 7.85
N ILE A 139 3.13 -19.11 7.39
CA ILE A 139 2.82 -18.96 5.96
C ILE A 139 3.68 -17.85 5.34
N LEU A 140 3.77 -16.71 6.03
CA LEU A 140 4.56 -15.56 5.58
C LEU A 140 6.06 -15.87 5.56
N ILE A 141 6.59 -16.48 6.64
CA ILE A 141 8.00 -16.90 6.74
C ILE A 141 8.33 -17.93 5.66
N GLU A 142 7.45 -18.90 5.45
CA GLU A 142 7.63 -19.90 4.40
C GLU A 142 7.71 -19.24 3.03
N ALA A 143 6.86 -18.25 2.74
CA ALA A 143 6.94 -17.49 1.50
C ALA A 143 8.23 -16.64 1.36
N GLY A 144 9.02 -16.46 2.43
CA GLY A 144 10.22 -15.62 2.43
C GLY A 144 9.97 -14.19 2.90
N VAL A 145 8.82 -13.91 3.53
CA VAL A 145 8.55 -12.61 4.15
C VAL A 145 9.22 -12.53 5.51
N ASP A 146 9.97 -11.46 5.75
CA ASP A 146 10.59 -11.19 7.04
C ASP A 146 9.53 -10.79 8.08
N TRP A 147 9.23 -11.71 9.00
CA TRP A 147 8.25 -11.53 10.08
C TRP A 147 8.85 -10.79 11.26
N ARG A 148 8.47 -9.51 11.43
CA ARG A 148 9.08 -8.59 12.39
C ARG A 148 8.30 -8.48 13.71
N VAL A 149 8.92 -7.78 14.66
CA VAL A 149 8.26 -7.31 15.88
C VAL A 149 7.26 -6.20 15.56
N ALA A 150 6.21 -6.09 16.35
CA ALA A 150 5.20 -5.05 16.15
C ALA A 150 5.78 -3.64 16.38
N GLY A 151 5.41 -2.68 15.50
CA GLY A 151 5.87 -1.30 15.61
C GLY A 151 5.62 -0.46 14.36
N CYS A 152 6.11 0.78 14.36
CA CYS A 152 5.96 1.67 13.20
C CYS A 152 6.95 1.37 12.05
N SER A 153 8.15 0.85 12.35
CA SER A 153 9.18 0.46 11.37
C SER A 153 9.31 1.50 10.23
N MET A 154 9.34 1.06 8.97
CA MET A 154 9.55 1.91 7.80
C MET A 154 8.41 2.89 7.54
N CYS A 155 7.21 2.72 8.14
CA CYS A 155 6.15 3.75 8.05
C CYS A 155 6.58 5.06 8.74
N LEU A 156 7.37 4.95 9.82
CA LEU A 156 7.94 6.12 10.50
C LEU A 156 9.23 6.60 9.83
N GLY A 157 10.11 5.67 9.42
CA GLY A 157 11.40 5.99 8.79
C GLY A 157 12.46 6.60 9.72
N MET A 158 12.27 6.49 11.05
CA MET A 158 13.19 6.98 12.10
C MET A 158 13.98 5.84 12.78
N ASN A 159 14.15 4.73 12.08
CA ASN A 159 14.84 3.53 12.53
C ASN A 159 15.63 2.95 11.33
N PRO A 160 16.42 1.88 11.52
CA PRO A 160 17.21 1.31 10.42
C PRO A 160 16.39 0.73 9.25
N ASP A 161 15.09 0.47 9.42
CA ASP A 161 14.23 0.05 8.32
C ASP A 161 13.88 1.27 7.45
N ILE A 162 14.77 1.60 6.50
CA ILE A 162 14.60 2.67 5.51
C ILE A 162 14.98 2.19 4.11
N LEU A 163 14.38 2.80 3.10
CA LEU A 163 14.75 2.68 1.70
C LEU A 163 16.08 3.39 1.43
N LYS A 164 16.93 2.76 0.63
CA LYS A 164 18.11 3.40 0.06
C LYS A 164 17.71 4.29 -1.12
N PRO A 165 18.53 5.29 -1.50
CA PRO A 165 18.29 6.06 -2.71
C PRO A 165 18.11 5.16 -3.94
N GLY A 166 17.00 5.36 -4.66
CA GLY A 166 16.65 4.58 -5.85
C GLY A 166 15.81 3.34 -5.58
N GLU A 167 15.83 2.79 -4.35
CA GLU A 167 15.00 1.61 -4.00
C GLU A 167 13.51 1.97 -4.11
N ARG A 168 12.75 1.05 -4.72
CA ARG A 168 11.31 1.15 -4.91
C ARG A 168 10.56 0.17 -4.02
N CYS A 169 9.53 0.69 -3.36
CA CYS A 169 8.76 -0.05 -2.36
C CYS A 169 7.26 -0.04 -2.68
N ALA A 170 6.64 -1.21 -2.63
CA ALA A 170 5.19 -1.32 -2.44
C ALA A 170 4.89 -1.36 -0.93
N SER A 171 4.13 -0.39 -0.44
CA SER A 171 3.98 -0.10 0.98
C SER A 171 2.50 -0.04 1.36
N THR A 172 2.11 -0.75 2.40
CA THR A 172 0.75 -0.65 2.97
C THR A 172 0.61 0.51 3.95
N SER A 173 1.56 1.46 3.96
CA SER A 173 1.42 2.68 4.76
C SER A 173 0.39 3.64 4.14
N ASN A 174 0.19 4.80 4.76
CA ASN A 174 -0.72 5.84 4.26
C ASN A 174 -0.02 7.10 3.74
N ARG A 175 1.32 7.09 3.62
CA ARG A 175 2.11 8.27 3.24
C ARG A 175 3.31 7.86 2.39
N ASN A 176 3.47 8.50 1.24
CA ASN A 176 4.55 8.26 0.27
C ASN A 176 5.29 9.52 -0.18
N PHE A 177 5.12 10.65 0.52
CA PHE A 177 5.85 11.88 0.17
C PHE A 177 7.36 11.65 0.18
N GLU A 178 8.07 12.46 -0.60
CA GLU A 178 9.51 12.31 -0.82
C GLU A 178 10.28 12.23 0.50
N GLY A 179 11.12 11.20 0.63
CA GLY A 179 11.93 10.98 1.82
C GLY A 179 11.19 10.30 2.99
N ARG A 180 9.88 10.04 2.89
CA ARG A 180 9.06 9.49 3.99
C ARG A 180 9.63 8.19 4.56
N GLN A 181 9.94 7.23 3.69
CA GLN A 181 10.45 5.91 4.07
C GLN A 181 11.97 5.80 3.89
N GLY A 182 12.67 6.92 3.65
CA GLY A 182 14.09 6.98 3.34
C GLY A 182 14.40 8.01 2.26
N LYS A 183 15.49 8.75 2.41
CA LYS A 183 15.88 9.81 1.46
C LYS A 183 16.15 9.20 0.08
N GLY A 184 15.40 9.67 -0.92
CA GLY A 184 15.50 9.18 -2.31
C GLY A 184 14.86 7.81 -2.55
N GLY A 185 14.15 7.25 -1.57
CA GLY A 185 13.36 6.03 -1.74
C GLY A 185 12.02 6.32 -2.42
N ARG A 186 11.58 5.42 -3.29
CA ARG A 186 10.39 5.58 -4.15
C ARG A 186 9.26 4.71 -3.62
N THR A 187 8.25 5.31 -3.03
CA THR A 187 7.19 4.57 -2.33
C THR A 187 5.87 4.61 -3.09
N HIS A 188 5.26 3.45 -3.24
CA HIS A 188 3.92 3.28 -3.79
C HIS A 188 2.99 2.73 -2.70
N LEU A 189 1.85 3.37 -2.48
CA LEU A 189 0.84 2.92 -1.53
C LEU A 189 -0.10 1.93 -2.19
N VAL A 190 -0.32 0.80 -1.52
CA VAL A 190 -1.16 -0.31 -1.99
C VAL A 190 -1.85 -1.02 -0.83
N SER A 191 -2.88 -1.82 -1.12
CA SER A 191 -3.52 -2.69 -0.12
C SER A 191 -2.61 -3.87 0.27
N PRO A 192 -2.86 -4.54 1.42
CA PRO A 192 -2.09 -5.73 1.83
C PRO A 192 -2.11 -6.87 0.80
N ALA A 193 -3.26 -7.13 0.19
CA ALA A 193 -3.38 -8.18 -0.83
C ALA A 193 -2.57 -7.83 -2.09
N MET A 194 -2.61 -6.57 -2.53
CA MET A 194 -1.81 -6.07 -3.66
C MET A 194 -0.29 -6.11 -3.35
N ALA A 195 0.11 -5.72 -2.14
CA ALA A 195 1.50 -5.83 -1.71
C ALA A 195 2.00 -7.29 -1.74
N ALA A 196 1.17 -8.23 -1.30
CA ALA A 196 1.49 -9.66 -1.31
C ALA A 196 1.63 -10.21 -2.73
N ALA A 197 0.70 -9.84 -3.61
CA ALA A 197 0.73 -10.18 -5.01
C ALA A 197 2.02 -9.68 -5.68
N ALA A 198 2.35 -8.41 -5.44
CA ALA A 198 3.53 -7.78 -6.01
C ALA A 198 4.85 -8.32 -5.42
N ALA A 199 4.85 -8.74 -4.15
CA ALA A 199 6.02 -9.38 -3.52
C ALA A 199 6.39 -10.69 -4.20
N VAL A 200 5.38 -11.48 -4.60
CA VAL A 200 5.59 -12.75 -5.31
C VAL A 200 5.98 -12.49 -6.78
N ALA A 201 5.38 -11.48 -7.43
CA ALA A 201 5.61 -11.21 -8.84
C ALA A 201 6.91 -10.43 -9.14
N GLY A 202 7.42 -9.63 -8.19
CA GLY A 202 8.56 -8.73 -8.42
C GLY A 202 8.17 -7.38 -9.06
N HIS A 203 6.90 -7.20 -9.39
CA HIS A 203 6.31 -5.99 -9.97
C HIS A 203 4.83 -5.90 -9.60
N PHE A 204 4.16 -4.78 -9.88
CA PHE A 204 2.72 -4.71 -9.65
C PHE A 204 1.94 -5.64 -10.59
N VAL A 205 0.96 -6.35 -10.03
CA VAL A 205 0.06 -7.24 -10.76
C VAL A 205 -1.37 -7.00 -10.31
N ASP A 206 -2.35 -7.37 -11.11
CA ASP A 206 -3.73 -7.34 -10.64
C ASP A 206 -3.98 -8.48 -9.63
N VAL A 207 -4.28 -8.12 -8.38
CA VAL A 207 -4.56 -9.10 -7.32
C VAL A 207 -5.84 -9.92 -7.60
N ARG A 208 -6.70 -9.46 -8.51
CA ARG A 208 -7.91 -10.19 -8.92
C ARG A 208 -7.60 -11.44 -9.75
N ASP A 209 -6.39 -11.55 -10.30
CA ASP A 209 -5.98 -12.65 -11.18
C ASP A 209 -5.26 -13.80 -10.43
N LEU A 210 -5.22 -13.77 -9.09
CA LEU A 210 -4.42 -14.66 -8.24
C LEU A 210 -5.20 -15.72 -7.45
#